data_AF-A0A6N6W159-F1
#
_entry.id   AF-A0A6N6W159-F1
#
_cell.length_a   1.000
_cell.length_b   1.000
_cell.length_c   1.000
_cell.angle_alpha   90.00
_cell.angle_beta   90.00
_cell.angle_gamma   90.00
#
_symmetry.space_group_name_H-M   'P 1'
#
loop_
_entity.id
_entity.type
_entity.pdbx_description
1 polymer ?
#
loop_
_entity_poly.entity_id
_entity_poly.type
_entity_poly.pdbx_seq_one_letter_code
_entity_poly.pdbx_strand_id
1 'polypeptide(L)'
;MVQAPQRTAFSGPALIRLLARLTDVDVPESSQSLSDQLSQWLGWTDAIALSSALSNAPPAVAVGARAFSDAEESECARVRASLADAIVGDSVFAVARRRGSAAQALPQGAPADAPVDYAVFRQRYLSMQQSMETGIGTLRARLRAMLAARTPAMARLAVVDAVMERALSERERSLLAAVPGLLKGHFERLREAEQQTLADAEASGDAATV
;
A
#
# COMPACT_ATOMS: atom_id res chain seq x y z
N MET A 1 1.04 32.44 -25.98
CA MET A 1 0.14 31.32 -25.61
C MET A 1 0.59 30.80 -24.26
N VAL A 2 -0.17 31.05 -23.21
CA VAL A 2 0.15 30.60 -21.84
C VAL A 2 -0.30 29.15 -21.73
N GLN A 3 0.64 28.21 -21.74
CA GLN A 3 0.37 26.81 -21.44
C GLN A 3 0.04 26.70 -19.95
N ALA A 4 -1.20 26.31 -19.64
CA ALA A 4 -1.62 26.00 -18.28
C ALA A 4 -0.80 24.79 -17.75
N PRO A 5 -0.44 24.78 -16.45
CA PRO A 5 0.31 23.68 -15.86
C PRO A 5 -0.55 22.41 -15.93
N GLN A 6 -0.10 21.44 -16.72
CA GLN A 6 -0.79 20.17 -16.85
C GLN A 6 -0.54 19.35 -15.58
N ARG A 7 -1.55 19.26 -14.72
CA ARG A 7 -1.56 18.33 -13.58
C ARG A 7 -1.68 16.91 -14.13
N THR A 8 -0.54 16.25 -14.34
CA THR A 8 -0.39 14.92 -14.96
C THR A 8 -0.68 13.77 -14.00
N ALA A 9 -0.93 14.03 -12.71
CA ALA A 9 -1.20 13.01 -11.71
C ALA A 9 -2.55 12.27 -11.87
N PHE A 10 -3.43 12.67 -12.81
CA PHE A 10 -4.78 12.12 -12.92
C PHE A 10 -4.89 10.78 -13.69
N SER A 11 -3.88 10.37 -14.47
CA SER A 11 -3.92 9.13 -15.29
C SER A 11 -3.33 7.90 -14.58
N GLY A 12 -2.57 8.08 -13.50
CA GLY A 12 -1.85 6.98 -12.83
C GLY A 12 -2.75 6.02 -12.02
N PRO A 13 -2.24 4.86 -11.58
CA PRO A 13 -2.91 3.94 -10.65
C PRO A 13 -3.50 4.65 -9.42
N ALA A 14 -4.64 4.17 -8.91
CA ALA A 14 -5.41 4.83 -7.85
C ALA A 14 -4.56 5.20 -6.61
N LEU A 15 -3.64 4.33 -6.20
CA LEU A 15 -2.71 4.59 -5.10
C LEU A 15 -1.80 5.80 -5.37
N ILE A 16 -1.22 5.89 -6.57
CA ILE A 16 -0.34 7.00 -6.95
C ILE A 16 -1.11 8.32 -6.93
N ARG A 17 -2.35 8.32 -7.44
CA ARG A 17 -3.20 9.52 -7.42
C ARG A 17 -3.55 9.94 -6.00
N LEU A 18 -3.86 9.00 -5.12
CA LEU A 18 -4.14 9.26 -3.71
C LEU A 18 -2.91 9.83 -3.00
N LEU A 19 -1.74 9.24 -3.21
CA LEU A 19 -0.50 9.74 -2.62
C LEU A 19 -0.15 11.14 -3.14
N ALA A 20 -0.16 11.35 -4.45
CA ALA A 20 0.09 12.65 -5.05
C ALA A 20 -0.83 13.74 -4.49
N ARG A 21 -2.13 13.43 -4.33
CA ARG A 21 -3.11 14.34 -3.74
C ARG A 21 -2.87 14.63 -2.26
N LEU A 22 -2.39 13.65 -1.49
CA LEU A 22 -2.13 13.83 -0.06
C LEU A 22 -0.80 14.55 0.19
N THR A 23 0.18 14.34 -0.67
CA THR A 23 1.55 14.80 -0.43
C THR A 23 1.90 16.04 -1.24
N ASP A 24 1.00 16.50 -2.12
CA ASP A 24 1.23 17.57 -3.11
C ASP A 24 2.51 17.35 -3.93
N VAL A 25 2.82 16.07 -4.20
CA VAL A 25 3.96 15.67 -5.04
C VAL A 25 3.45 15.37 -6.43
N ASP A 26 3.86 16.17 -7.41
CA ASP A 26 3.63 15.86 -8.82
C ASP A 26 4.61 14.78 -9.27
N VAL A 27 4.09 13.60 -9.59
CA VAL A 27 4.87 12.48 -10.14
C VAL A 27 4.70 12.48 -11.66
N PRO A 28 5.77 12.70 -12.45
CA PRO A 28 5.69 12.60 -13.90
C PRO A 28 5.36 11.16 -14.31
N GLU A 29 4.54 11.01 -15.35
CA GLU A 29 4.23 9.69 -15.93
C GLU A 29 5.51 9.09 -16.54
N SER A 30 5.75 7.80 -16.30
CA SER A 30 6.93 7.14 -16.86
C SER A 30 6.73 6.92 -18.36
N SER A 31 7.64 7.49 -19.17
CA SER A 31 7.68 7.28 -20.62
C SER A 31 8.40 6.00 -21.04
N GLN A 32 8.91 5.22 -20.08
CA GLN A 32 9.69 4.02 -20.35
C GLN A 32 8.78 2.84 -20.70
N SER A 33 9.24 2.01 -21.65
CA SER A 33 8.51 0.79 -22.00
C SER A 33 8.52 -0.21 -20.82
N LEU A 34 7.51 -1.07 -20.75
CA LEU A 34 7.44 -2.14 -19.74
C LEU A 34 8.68 -3.05 -19.80
N SER A 35 9.16 -3.35 -21.01
CA SER A 35 10.34 -4.20 -21.19
C SER A 35 11.58 -3.56 -20.58
N ASP A 36 11.80 -2.27 -20.81
CA ASP A 36 12.96 -1.55 -20.25
C ASP A 36 12.91 -1.49 -18.73
N GLN A 37 11.72 -1.29 -18.16
CA GLN A 37 11.52 -1.31 -16.71
C GLN A 37 11.79 -2.70 -16.12
N LEU A 38 11.25 -3.76 -16.74
CA LEU A 38 11.49 -5.12 -16.29
C LEU A 38 12.96 -5.50 -16.38
N SER A 39 13.68 -5.08 -17.43
CA SER A 39 15.12 -5.28 -17.56
C SER A 39 15.93 -4.60 -16.45
N GLN A 40 15.47 -3.46 -15.93
CA GLN A 40 16.11 -2.80 -14.79
C GLN A 40 15.76 -3.47 -13.46
N TRP A 41 14.58 -4.07 -13.34
CA TRP A 41 14.11 -4.65 -12.07
C TRP A 41 14.54 -6.10 -11.89
N LEU A 42 14.70 -6.85 -12.97
CA LEU A 42 15.13 -8.24 -12.94
C LEU A 42 16.65 -8.31 -12.76
N GLY A 43 17.09 -8.78 -11.60
CA GLY A 43 18.48 -9.16 -11.39
C GLY A 43 18.90 -10.31 -12.32
N TRP A 44 20.19 -10.44 -12.60
CA TRP A 44 20.72 -11.48 -13.50
C TRP A 44 20.27 -12.91 -13.09
N THR A 45 20.21 -13.20 -11.78
CA THR A 45 19.75 -14.49 -11.25
C THR A 45 18.27 -14.74 -11.54
N ASP A 46 17.43 -13.70 -11.47
CA ASP A 46 16.00 -13.79 -11.74
C ASP A 46 15.72 -13.90 -13.24
N ALA A 47 16.51 -13.23 -14.07
CA ALA A 47 16.45 -13.36 -15.52
C ALA A 47 16.77 -14.80 -15.96
N ILE A 48 17.76 -15.45 -15.36
CA ILE A 48 18.08 -16.87 -15.63
C ILE A 48 16.94 -17.77 -15.16
N ALA A 49 16.39 -17.54 -13.96
CA ALA A 49 15.26 -18.31 -13.44
C ALA A 49 14.03 -18.17 -14.34
N LEU A 50 13.74 -16.95 -14.83
CA LEU A 50 12.62 -16.67 -15.72
C LEU A 50 12.82 -17.32 -17.09
N SER A 51 14.02 -17.20 -17.67
CA SER A 51 14.38 -17.86 -18.93
C SER A 51 14.24 -19.38 -18.83
N SER A 52 14.69 -19.96 -17.71
CA SER A 52 14.55 -21.39 -17.42
C SER A 52 13.08 -21.80 -17.28
N ALA A 53 12.27 -21.00 -16.58
CA ALA A 53 10.83 -21.24 -16.42
C ALA A 53 10.07 -21.19 -17.76
N LEU A 54 10.49 -20.33 -18.68
CA LEU A 54 9.90 -20.19 -20.01
C LEU A 54 10.35 -21.30 -20.97
N SER A 55 11.62 -21.73 -20.89
CA SER A 55 12.23 -22.64 -21.86
C SER A 55 12.05 -24.11 -21.49
N ASN A 56 12.10 -24.45 -20.19
CA ASN A 56 12.09 -25.84 -19.75
C ASN A 56 10.67 -26.40 -19.61
N ALA A 57 10.56 -27.73 -19.71
CA ALA A 57 9.35 -28.43 -19.29
C ALA A 57 9.16 -28.24 -17.77
N PRO A 58 7.95 -27.92 -17.31
CA PRO A 58 7.71 -27.74 -15.89
C PRO A 58 7.89 -29.07 -15.15
N PRO A 59 8.30 -29.03 -13.86
CA PRO A 59 8.42 -30.23 -13.05
C PRO A 59 7.10 -31.00 -13.05
N ALA A 60 7.16 -32.33 -13.14
CA ALA A 60 5.99 -33.17 -13.10
C ALA A 60 5.29 -33.02 -11.74
N VAL A 61 4.16 -32.31 -11.72
CA VAL A 61 3.29 -32.23 -10.55
C VAL A 61 2.34 -33.41 -10.59
N ALA A 62 2.19 -34.12 -9.47
CA ALA A 62 1.22 -35.20 -9.36
C ALA A 62 -0.17 -34.66 -9.75
N VAL A 63 -0.72 -35.18 -10.85
CA VAL A 63 -2.06 -34.82 -11.32
C VAL A 63 -3.05 -35.36 -10.29
N GLY A 64 -3.74 -34.46 -9.58
CA GLY A 64 -4.63 -34.87 -8.48
C GLY A 64 -5.09 -33.76 -7.54
N ALA A 65 -4.71 -32.50 -7.74
CA ALA A 65 -5.31 -31.42 -6.96
C ALA A 65 -6.79 -31.26 -7.34
N ARG A 66 -7.64 -31.01 -6.34
CA ARG A 66 -9.06 -30.68 -6.55
C ARG A 66 -9.18 -29.54 -7.56
N ALA A 67 -10.17 -29.65 -8.44
CA ALA A 67 -10.47 -28.58 -9.39
C ALA A 67 -10.72 -27.26 -8.63
N PHE A 68 -10.30 -26.15 -9.23
CA PHE A 68 -10.67 -24.81 -8.78
C PHE A 68 -12.19 -24.76 -8.62
N SER A 69 -12.67 -24.46 -7.42
CA SER A 69 -14.07 -24.47 -7.04
C SER A 69 -14.46 -23.13 -6.41
N ASP A 70 -15.74 -22.96 -6.12
CA ASP A 70 -16.26 -21.80 -5.38
C ASP A 70 -15.58 -21.63 -4.01
N ALA A 71 -14.95 -22.68 -3.47
CA ALA A 71 -14.23 -22.61 -2.21
C ALA A 71 -12.97 -21.73 -2.30
N GLU A 72 -12.26 -21.72 -3.43
CA GLU A 72 -11.07 -20.92 -3.64
C GLU A 72 -11.41 -19.44 -3.86
N GLU A 73 -12.50 -19.16 -4.57
CA GLU A 73 -13.03 -17.80 -4.71
C GLU A 73 -13.52 -17.27 -3.36
N SER A 74 -14.21 -18.11 -2.58
CA SER A 74 -14.61 -17.79 -1.21
C SER A 74 -13.42 -17.52 -0.30
N GLU A 75 -12.34 -18.29 -0.44
CA GLU A 75 -11.09 -18.08 0.30
C GLU A 75 -10.45 -16.72 -0.07
N CYS A 76 -10.39 -16.39 -1.35
CA CYS A 76 -9.88 -15.10 -1.81
C CYS A 76 -10.72 -13.93 -1.26
N ALA A 77 -12.05 -14.04 -1.35
CA ALA A 77 -12.98 -13.07 -0.79
C ALA A 77 -12.80 -12.93 0.73
N ARG A 78 -12.62 -14.04 1.45
CA ARG A 78 -12.37 -14.06 2.90
C ARG A 78 -11.07 -13.37 3.26
N VAL A 79 -9.97 -13.67 2.58
CA VAL A 79 -8.67 -13.02 2.82
C VAL A 79 -8.80 -11.52 2.54
N ARG A 80 -9.45 -11.13 1.44
CA ARG A 80 -9.68 -9.72 1.11
C ARG A 80 -10.50 -9.00 2.18
N ALA A 81 -11.60 -9.61 2.63
CA ALA A 81 -12.44 -9.05 3.69
C ALA A 81 -11.65 -8.90 4.99
N SER A 82 -10.92 -9.94 5.41
CA SER A 82 -10.09 -9.90 6.61
C SER A 82 -9.02 -8.80 6.57
N LEU A 83 -8.37 -8.59 5.42
CA LEU A 83 -7.40 -7.50 5.25
C LEU A 83 -8.07 -6.13 5.28
N ALA A 84 -9.24 -5.98 4.65
CA ALA A 84 -10.00 -4.72 4.69
C ALA A 84 -10.48 -4.39 6.12
N ASP A 85 -10.98 -5.38 6.84
CA ASP A 85 -11.43 -5.26 8.23
C ASP A 85 -10.27 -4.88 9.15
N ALA A 86 -9.07 -5.45 8.94
CA ALA A 86 -7.88 -5.06 9.68
C ALA A 86 -7.53 -3.58 9.47
N ILE A 87 -7.61 -3.07 8.23
CA ILE A 87 -7.37 -1.65 7.92
C ILE A 87 -8.40 -0.75 8.61
N VAL A 88 -9.69 -1.09 8.51
CA VAL A 88 -10.78 -0.25 9.05
C VAL A 88 -10.84 -0.31 10.57
N GLY A 89 -10.59 -1.49 11.14
CA GLY A 89 -10.69 -1.80 12.56
C GLY A 89 -9.47 -1.42 13.41
N ASP A 90 -8.41 -0.85 12.82
CA ASP A 90 -7.22 -0.47 13.59
C ASP A 90 -7.58 0.58 14.64
N SER A 91 -7.49 0.14 15.90
CA SER A 91 -7.90 0.90 17.07
C SER A 91 -7.07 2.17 17.27
N VAL A 92 -5.84 2.23 16.73
CA VAL A 92 -5.00 3.43 16.81
C VAL A 92 -5.61 4.55 15.95
N PHE A 93 -6.06 4.24 14.73
CA PHE A 93 -6.75 5.22 13.89
C PHE A 93 -8.14 5.57 14.45
N ALA A 94 -8.84 4.61 15.06
CA ALA A 94 -10.13 4.87 15.71
C ALA A 94 -10.02 5.77 16.94
N VAL A 95 -8.96 5.63 17.75
CA VAL A 95 -8.67 6.51 18.89
C VAL A 95 -8.25 7.90 18.41
N ALA A 96 -7.36 7.99 17.42
CA ALA A 96 -6.96 9.27 16.83
C ALA A 96 -8.16 10.05 16.24
N ARG A 97 -9.07 9.37 15.53
CA ARG A 97 -10.28 9.97 14.96
C ARG A 97 -11.24 10.48 16.03
N ARG A 98 -11.43 9.72 17.12
CA ARG A 98 -12.25 10.16 18.26
C ARG A 98 -11.65 11.37 18.97
N ARG A 99 -10.32 11.40 19.15
CA ARG A 99 -9.63 12.55 19.75
C ARG A 99 -9.77 13.81 18.90
N GLY A 100 -9.58 13.71 17.57
CA GLY A 100 -9.77 14.86 16.66
C GLY A 100 -11.21 15.39 16.64
N SER A 101 -12.20 14.50 16.69
CA SER A 101 -13.62 14.89 16.78
C SER A 101 -13.98 15.52 18.14
N ALA A 102 -13.43 14.98 19.24
CA ALA A 102 -13.64 15.53 20.58
C ALA A 102 -12.94 16.88 20.77
N ALA A 103 -11.75 17.07 20.19
CA ALA A 103 -11.04 18.35 20.21
C ALA A 103 -11.81 19.46 19.47
N GLN A 104 -12.58 19.11 18.42
CA GLN A 104 -13.47 20.05 17.73
C GLN A 104 -14.77 20.36 18.50
N ALA A 105 -15.11 19.59 19.53
CA ALA A 105 -16.38 19.69 20.26
C ALA A 105 -16.26 20.21 21.71
N LEU A 106 -15.05 20.34 22.25
CA LEU A 106 -14.81 20.82 23.62
C LEU A 106 -14.69 22.36 23.66
N PRO A 107 -15.31 23.06 24.64
CA PRO A 107 -15.04 24.47 24.90
C PRO A 107 -13.58 24.63 25.34
N GLN A 108 -12.93 25.71 24.87
CA GLN A 108 -11.54 26.09 25.17
C GLN A 108 -11.19 25.90 26.66
N GLY A 109 -10.21 25.05 26.97
CA GLY A 109 -9.64 24.98 28.33
C GLY A 109 -9.28 23.60 28.90
N ALA A 110 -9.49 22.49 28.19
CA ALA A 110 -8.99 21.18 28.67
C ALA A 110 -7.47 21.04 28.40
N PRO A 111 -6.68 20.49 29.35
CA PRO A 111 -5.23 20.43 29.24
C PRO A 111 -4.81 19.65 27.98
N ALA A 112 -3.83 20.20 27.25
CA ALA A 112 -3.32 19.67 26.00
C ALA A 112 -2.92 18.20 26.15
N ASP A 113 -3.73 17.33 25.55
CA ASP A 113 -3.44 15.91 25.42
C ASP A 113 -2.06 15.74 24.73
N ALA A 114 -1.22 14.85 25.25
CA ALA A 114 0.15 14.68 24.77
C ALA A 114 0.20 14.52 23.24
N PRO A 115 1.14 15.20 22.55
CA PRO A 115 1.19 15.21 21.10
C PRO A 115 1.35 13.78 20.57
N VAL A 116 0.43 13.34 19.71
CA VAL A 116 0.54 12.03 19.06
C VAL A 116 1.78 12.03 18.17
N ASP A 117 2.75 11.15 18.46
CA ASP A 117 3.95 11.00 17.65
C ASP A 117 3.63 10.24 16.36
N TYR A 118 4.14 10.76 15.24
CA TYR A 118 4.05 10.10 13.94
C TYR A 118 4.66 8.69 13.92
N ALA A 119 5.63 8.43 14.81
CA ALA A 119 6.25 7.11 14.95
C ALA A 119 5.21 5.99 15.16
N VAL A 120 4.12 6.26 15.90
CA VAL A 120 3.05 5.29 16.14
C VAL A 120 2.32 4.93 14.85
N PHE A 121 1.98 5.92 14.02
CA PHE A 121 1.32 5.69 12.73
C PHE A 121 2.24 4.96 11.75
N ARG A 122 3.53 5.32 11.72
CA ARG A 122 4.53 4.61 10.91
C ARG A 122 4.64 3.14 11.30
N GLN A 123 4.69 2.83 12.60
CA GLN A 123 4.78 1.45 13.07
C GLN A 123 3.52 0.66 12.70
N ARG A 124 2.33 1.26 12.82
CA ARG A 124 1.07 0.63 12.40
C ARG A 124 1.02 0.35 10.90
N TYR A 125 1.44 1.30 10.08
CA TYR A 125 1.54 1.09 8.64
C TYR A 125 2.41 -0.12 8.31
N LEU A 126 3.61 -0.21 8.89
CA LEU A 126 4.54 -1.31 8.61
C LEU A 126 3.96 -2.67 9.06
N SER A 127 3.29 -2.70 10.21
CA SER A 127 2.60 -3.90 10.68
C SER A 127 1.49 -4.34 9.73
N MET A 128 0.70 -3.40 9.22
CA MET A 128 -0.38 -3.67 8.25
C MET A 128 0.19 -4.21 6.93
N GLN A 129 1.24 -3.55 6.42
CA GLN A 129 1.93 -3.94 5.19
C GLN A 129 2.49 -5.36 5.29
N GLN A 130 3.12 -5.71 6.41
CA GLN A 130 3.63 -7.06 6.65
C GLN A 130 2.50 -8.11 6.70
N SER A 131 1.39 -7.80 7.36
CA SER A 131 0.23 -8.70 7.43
C SER A 131 -0.38 -8.94 6.04
N MET A 132 -0.47 -7.89 5.22
CA MET A 132 -0.95 -7.98 3.84
C MET A 132 -0.02 -8.84 2.99
N GLU A 133 1.30 -8.59 3.06
CA GLU A 133 2.30 -9.35 2.32
C GLU A 133 2.23 -10.84 2.65
N THR A 134 2.17 -11.20 3.94
CA THR A 134 2.08 -12.59 4.38
C THR A 134 0.76 -13.25 3.95
N GLY A 135 -0.37 -12.57 4.11
CA GLY A 135 -1.68 -13.09 3.73
C GLY A 135 -1.81 -13.32 2.23
N ILE A 136 -1.39 -12.34 1.42
CA ILE A 136 -1.40 -12.40 -0.04
C ILE A 136 -0.43 -13.46 -0.54
N GLY A 137 0.81 -13.50 -0.03
CA GLY A 137 1.81 -14.49 -0.43
C GLY A 137 1.36 -15.92 -0.15
N THR A 138 0.73 -16.17 1.01
CA THR A 138 0.18 -17.48 1.37
C THR A 138 -0.95 -17.90 0.42
N LEU A 139 -1.89 -16.98 0.12
CA LEU A 139 -2.97 -17.23 -0.81
C LEU A 139 -2.43 -17.55 -2.21
N ARG A 140 -1.50 -16.73 -2.73
CA ARG A 140 -0.90 -16.93 -4.05
C ARG A 140 -0.15 -18.25 -4.15
N ALA A 141 0.63 -18.62 -3.14
CA ALA A 141 1.34 -19.91 -3.11
C ALA A 141 0.36 -21.10 -3.20
N ARG A 142 -0.74 -21.06 -2.45
CA ARG A 142 -1.80 -22.08 -2.51
C ARG A 142 -2.46 -22.13 -3.90
N LEU A 143 -2.83 -20.96 -4.45
CA LEU A 143 -3.42 -20.87 -5.79
C LEU A 143 -2.49 -21.42 -6.88
N ARG A 144 -1.18 -21.12 -6.81
CA ARG A 144 -0.18 -21.68 -7.72
C ARG A 144 -0.07 -23.19 -7.63
N ALA A 145 -0.06 -23.76 -6.42
CA ALA A 145 0.01 -25.20 -6.25
C ALA A 145 -1.17 -25.91 -6.91
N MET A 146 -2.38 -25.35 -6.75
CA MET A 146 -3.58 -25.86 -7.42
C MET A 146 -3.53 -25.70 -8.93
N LEU A 147 -3.08 -24.53 -9.42
CA LEU A 147 -2.90 -24.26 -10.83
C LEU A 147 -1.92 -25.26 -11.46
N ALA A 148 -0.80 -25.51 -10.81
CA ALA A 148 0.27 -26.36 -11.32
C ALA A 148 -0.13 -27.84 -11.46
N ALA A 149 -1.10 -28.30 -10.67
CA ALA A 149 -1.60 -29.67 -10.72
C ALA A 149 -2.65 -29.92 -11.83
N ARG A 150 -3.07 -28.89 -12.58
CA ARG A 150 -4.10 -29.03 -13.63
C ARG A 150 -3.56 -29.60 -14.93
N THR A 151 -2.60 -28.93 -15.52
CA THR A 151 -1.98 -29.30 -16.80
C THR A 151 -0.51 -28.87 -16.81
N PRO A 152 0.34 -29.47 -17.65
CA PRO A 152 1.72 -29.02 -17.80
C PRO A 152 1.82 -27.53 -18.18
N ALA A 153 0.93 -27.02 -19.04
CA ALA A 153 0.91 -25.59 -19.38
C ALA A 153 0.63 -24.70 -18.16
N MET A 154 -0.29 -25.12 -17.28
CA MET A 154 -0.61 -24.40 -16.04
C MET A 154 0.50 -24.51 -14.99
N ALA A 155 1.22 -25.64 -14.95
CA ALA A 155 2.44 -25.77 -14.14
C ALA A 155 3.52 -24.78 -14.57
N ARG A 156 3.73 -24.59 -15.88
CA ARG A 156 4.66 -23.59 -16.40
C ARG A 156 4.25 -22.18 -15.97
N LEU A 157 2.96 -21.85 -16.12
CA LEU A 157 2.43 -20.56 -15.69
C LEU A 157 2.64 -20.31 -14.19
N ALA A 158 2.40 -21.32 -13.34
CA ALA A 158 2.63 -21.22 -11.91
C ALA A 158 4.11 -20.99 -11.57
N VAL A 159 5.04 -21.62 -12.28
CA VAL A 159 6.49 -21.40 -12.10
C VAL A 159 6.87 -19.99 -12.52
N VAL A 160 6.37 -19.51 -13.67
CA VAL A 160 6.62 -18.12 -14.13
C VAL A 160 6.09 -17.11 -13.10
N ASP A 161 4.87 -17.30 -12.59
CA ASP A 161 4.30 -16.42 -11.56
C ASP A 161 5.14 -16.41 -10.27
N ALA A 162 5.64 -17.57 -9.83
CA ALA A 162 6.50 -17.66 -8.65
C ALA A 162 7.85 -16.94 -8.84
N VAL A 163 8.45 -17.04 -10.02
CA VAL A 163 9.69 -16.31 -10.34
C VAL A 163 9.43 -14.80 -10.38
N MET A 164 8.33 -14.38 -11.02
CA MET A 164 7.96 -12.97 -11.11
C MET A 164 7.63 -12.36 -9.75
N GLU A 165 6.90 -13.07 -8.88
CA GLU A 165 6.67 -12.64 -7.49
C GLU A 165 8.00 -12.43 -6.78
N ARG A 166 8.87 -13.46 -6.75
CA ARG A 166 10.16 -13.40 -6.04
C ARG A 166 11.04 -12.26 -6.54
N ALA A 167 11.12 -12.07 -7.85
CA ALA A 167 11.95 -11.03 -8.47
C ALA A 167 11.46 -9.61 -8.14
N LEU A 168 10.15 -9.43 -7.96
CA LEU A 168 9.56 -8.12 -7.72
C LEU A 168 9.29 -7.83 -6.23
N SER A 169 9.23 -8.84 -5.36
CA SER A 169 8.90 -8.70 -3.93
C SER A 169 9.76 -7.68 -3.19
N GLU A 170 11.08 -7.71 -3.37
CA GLU A 170 11.98 -6.81 -2.65
C GLU A 170 11.77 -5.35 -3.07
N ARG A 171 11.59 -5.13 -4.38
CA ARG A 171 11.33 -3.81 -4.93
C ARG A 171 9.98 -3.29 -4.48
N GLU A 172 8.94 -4.13 -4.51
CA GLU A 172 7.61 -3.79 -4.00
C GLU A 172 7.68 -3.37 -2.53
N ARG A 173 8.32 -4.18 -1.67
CA ARG A 173 8.54 -3.84 -0.26
C ARG A 173 9.25 -2.50 -0.08
N SER A 174 10.32 -2.27 -0.84
CA SER A 174 11.11 -1.04 -0.75
C SER A 174 10.29 0.20 -1.15
N LEU A 175 9.51 0.10 -2.22
CA LEU A 175 8.62 1.19 -2.66
C LEU A 175 7.52 1.47 -1.64
N LEU A 176 6.89 0.43 -1.10
CA LEU A 176 5.84 0.60 -0.09
C LEU A 176 6.38 1.08 1.26
N ALA A 177 7.65 0.78 1.58
CA ALA A 177 8.32 1.31 2.77
C ALA A 177 8.62 2.81 2.70
N ALA A 178 8.61 3.42 1.51
CA ALA A 178 8.79 4.87 1.33
C ALA A 178 7.50 5.67 1.62
N VAL A 179 6.33 5.03 1.51
CA VAL A 179 5.02 5.69 1.68
C VAL A 179 4.85 6.38 3.05
N PRO A 180 5.24 5.78 4.19
CA PRO A 180 5.20 6.48 5.47
C PRO A 180 6.08 7.72 5.52
N GLY A 181 7.16 7.78 4.75
CA GLY A 181 7.97 9.00 4.63
C GLY A 181 7.17 10.13 4.01
N LEU A 182 6.43 9.84 2.93
CA LEU A 182 5.57 10.81 2.26
C LEU A 182 4.41 11.26 3.15
N LEU A 183 3.75 10.32 3.84
CA LEU A 183 2.65 10.61 4.75
C LEU A 183 3.09 11.43 5.98
N LYS A 184 4.37 11.38 6.36
CA LYS A 184 4.93 12.20 7.45
C LYS A 184 4.83 13.68 7.14
N GLY A 185 5.20 14.08 5.92
CA GLY A 185 5.10 15.48 5.50
C GLY A 185 3.65 15.99 5.46
N HIS A 186 2.70 15.13 5.09
CA HIS A 186 1.27 15.49 5.18
C HIS A 186 0.82 15.66 6.64
N PHE A 187 1.25 14.76 7.54
CA PHE A 187 0.95 14.84 8.96
C PHE A 187 1.48 16.15 9.59
N GLU A 188 2.73 16.52 9.30
CA GLU A 188 3.34 17.75 9.83
C GLU A 188 2.57 19.00 9.38
N ARG A 189 2.20 19.09 8.10
CA ARG A 189 1.39 20.20 7.58
C ARG A 189 0.01 20.32 8.25
N LEU A 190 -0.65 19.20 8.50
CA LEU A 190 -1.93 19.21 9.22
C LEU A 190 -1.77 19.70 10.67
N ARG A 191 -0.68 19.32 11.33
CA ARG A 191 -0.38 19.78 12.70
C ARG A 191 -0.08 21.27 12.76
N GLU A 192 0.71 21.78 11.82
CA GLU A 192 1.02 23.22 11.73
C GLU A 192 -0.26 24.03 11.50
N ALA A 193 -1.15 23.59 10.60
CA ALA A 193 -2.42 24.26 10.36
C ALA A 193 -3.34 24.28 11.61
N GLU A 194 -3.38 23.19 12.38
CA GLU A 194 -4.11 23.12 13.65
C GLU A 194 -3.53 24.07 14.70
N GLN A 195 -2.20 24.10 14.84
CA GLN A 195 -1.50 25.03 15.75
C GLN A 195 -1.75 26.50 15.37
N GLN A 196 -1.72 26.82 14.08
CA GLN A 196 -2.02 28.17 13.59
C GLN A 196 -3.46 28.58 13.93
N THR A 197 -4.42 27.67 13.74
CA THR A 197 -5.84 27.91 14.04
C THR A 197 -6.07 28.14 15.53
N LEU A 198 -5.36 27.40 16.40
CA LEU A 198 -5.43 27.59 17.84
C LEU A 198 -4.83 28.94 18.26
N ALA A 199 -3.67 29.32 17.70
CA ALA A 199 -3.04 30.61 17.99
C ALA A 199 -3.90 31.80 17.53
N ASP A 200 -4.54 31.71 16.36
CA ASP A 200 -5.44 32.74 15.84
C ASP A 200 -6.71 32.88 16.72
N ALA A 201 -7.21 31.78 17.28
CA ALA A 201 -8.34 31.77 18.20
C ALA A 201 -8.00 32.37 19.57
N GLU A 202 -6.79 32.13 20.09
CA GLU A 202 -6.30 32.73 21.33
C GLU A 202 -6.11 34.25 21.17
N ALA A 203 -5.50 34.69 20.07
CA ALA A 203 -5.30 36.12 19.79
C ALA A 203 -6.63 36.88 19.59
N SER A 204 -7.65 36.23 19.01
CA SER A 204 -8.98 36.81 18.82
C SER A 204 -9.82 36.83 20.10
N GLY A 205 -9.60 35.86 21.01
CA GLY A 205 -10.23 35.79 22.31
C GLY A 205 -9.71 36.87 23.27
N ASP A 206 -8.40 37.10 23.28
CA ASP A 206 -7.75 38.11 24.14
C ASP A 206 -8.12 39.55 23.71
N ALA A 207 -8.32 39.78 22.41
CA ALA A 207 -8.79 41.06 21.86
C ALA A 207 -10.26 41.39 22.18
N ALA A 208 -11.09 40.40 22.55
CA ALA A 208 -12.48 40.60 22.93
C ALA A 208 -12.68 40.81 24.45
N THR A 209 -11.63 40.60 25.25
CA THR A 209 -11.65 40.71 26.71
C THR A 209 -11.03 42.01 27.26
N VAL A 210 -10.55 42.90 26.38
CA VAL A 210 -10.04 44.24 26.72
C VAL A 210 -11.06 45.30 26.32
#